data_AF-T0RZ04-F1
#
_entry.id   AF-T0RZ04-F1
#
_cell.length_a   1.000
_cell.length_b   1.000
_cell.length_c   1.000
_cell.angle_alpha   90.00
_cell.angle_beta   90.00
_cell.angle_gamma   90.00
#
_symmetry.space_group_name_H-M   'P 1'
#
loop_
_entity.id
_entity.type
_entity.pdbx_description
1 polymer ?
#
loop_
_entity_poly.entity_id
_entity_poly.type
_entity_poly.pdbx_seq_one_letter_code
_entity_poly.pdbx_strand_id
1 'polypeptide(L)'
;MAHRAKATTFAQAWLRDTAAWPVIGVIVGACALAGGASVRYLTSCPHVHWSKENRGSPIRDNVNESSWNSHRNPIRLMSDNRINTFQEKSRQ
;
A
#
# COMPACT_ATOMS: atom_id res chain seq x y z
N MET A 1 -36.92 40.00 8.25
CA MET A 1 -36.77 38.52 8.16
C MET A 1 -35.30 38.19 8.28
N ALA A 2 -34.88 37.46 9.30
CA ALA A 2 -33.48 37.06 9.47
C ALA A 2 -33.14 35.93 8.49
N HIS A 3 -32.15 36.14 7.61
CA HIS A 3 -31.70 35.13 6.67
C HIS A 3 -30.87 34.09 7.43
N ARG A 4 -31.44 32.92 7.73
CA ARG A 4 -30.71 31.83 8.41
C ARG A 4 -29.63 31.32 7.44
N ALA A 5 -28.37 31.57 7.75
CA ALA A 5 -27.26 31.06 6.94
C ALA A 5 -27.34 29.52 6.91
N LYS A 6 -27.38 28.93 5.71
CA LYS A 6 -27.36 27.46 5.55
C LYS A 6 -26.02 26.95 6.06
N ALA A 7 -26.06 25.97 6.97
CA ALA A 7 -24.84 25.31 7.44
C ALA A 7 -24.08 24.71 6.25
N THR A 8 -22.80 25.03 6.13
CA THR A 8 -21.93 24.47 5.11
C THR A 8 -21.63 23.01 5.43
N THR A 9 -21.75 22.12 4.44
CA THR A 9 -21.37 20.72 4.61
C THR A 9 -19.86 20.59 4.80
N PHE A 10 -19.40 19.48 5.40
CA PHE A 10 -17.97 19.20 5.57
C PHE A 10 -17.19 19.32 4.25
N ALA A 11 -17.70 18.69 3.19
CA ALA A 11 -17.07 18.76 1.87
C ALA A 11 -17.03 20.20 1.33
N GLN A 12 -18.08 20.98 1.56
CA GLN A 12 -18.13 22.38 1.11
C GLN A 12 -17.21 23.29 1.94
N ALA A 13 -16.96 22.98 3.21
CA ALA A 13 -15.99 23.69 4.04
C ALA A 13 -14.55 23.38 3.58
N TRP A 14 -14.25 22.11 3.33
CA TRP A 14 -12.90 21.67 2.95
C TRP A 14 -12.52 22.01 1.51
N LEU A 15 -13.43 21.85 0.55
CA LEU A 15 -13.10 22.05 -0.86
C LEU A 15 -13.09 23.53 -1.28
N ARG A 16 -13.73 24.41 -0.50
CA ARG A 16 -13.72 25.86 -0.73
C ARG A 16 -12.53 26.57 -0.09
N ASP A 17 -11.92 25.96 0.93
CA ASP A 17 -10.77 26.54 1.59
C ASP A 17 -9.49 26.24 0.79
N THR A 18 -8.86 27.29 0.26
CA THR A 18 -7.61 27.19 -0.48
C THR A 18 -6.46 26.61 0.37
N ALA A 19 -6.48 26.83 1.68
CA ALA A 19 -5.46 26.31 2.60
C ALA A 19 -5.63 24.81 2.89
N ALA A 20 -6.80 24.23 2.59
CA ALA A 20 -7.05 22.81 2.79
C ALA A 20 -6.47 21.93 1.67
N TRP A 21 -6.22 22.46 0.46
CA TRP A 21 -5.71 21.68 -0.67
C TRP A 21 -4.36 21.00 -0.43
N PRO A 22 -3.36 21.66 0.19
CA PRO A 22 -2.13 20.97 0.59
C PRO A 22 -2.38 19.78 1.54
N VAL A 23 -3.28 19.95 2.52
CA VAL A 23 -3.64 18.88 3.47
C VAL A 23 -4.34 17.72 2.76
N ILE A 24 -5.30 18.02 1.88
CA ILE A 24 -5.97 17.04 1.03
C ILE A 24 -4.94 16.28 0.19
N GLY A 25 -3.97 16.98 -0.40
CA GLY A 25 -2.89 16.38 -1.18
C GLY A 25 -2.09 15.35 -0.38
N VAL A 26 -1.73 15.66 0.87
CA VAL A 26 -1.04 14.72 1.77
C VAL A 26 -1.90 13.51 2.09
N ILE A 27 -3.18 13.71 2.42
CA ILE A 27 -4.12 12.63 2.71
C ILE A 27 -4.25 11.68 1.50
N VAL A 28 -4.49 12.25 0.32
CA VAL A 28 -4.60 11.47 -0.93
C VAL A 28 -3.31 10.72 -1.22
N GLY A 29 -2.15 11.36 -1.05
CA GLY A 29 -0.84 10.72 -1.20
C GLY A 29 -0.66 9.54 -0.25
N ALA A 30 -0.99 9.72 1.03
CA ALA A 30 -0.90 8.65 2.03
C ALA A 30 -1.84 7.48 1.70
N CYS A 31 -3.09 7.76 1.33
CA CYS A 31 -4.06 6.74 0.90
C CYS A 31 -3.57 5.99 -0.34
N ALA A 32 -3.02 6.68 -1.33
CA ALA A 32 -2.50 6.07 -2.55
C ALA A 32 -1.30 5.15 -2.25
N LEU A 33 -0.37 5.58 -1.41
CA LEU A 33 0.79 4.77 -1.01
C LEU A 33 0.37 3.53 -0.22
N ALA A 34 -0.49 3.71 0.79
CA ALA A 34 -0.99 2.60 1.61
C ALA A 34 -1.82 1.62 0.79
N GLY A 35 -2.74 2.12 -0.04
CA GLY A 35 -3.56 1.32 -0.93
C GLY A 35 -2.71 0.56 -1.96
N GLY A 36 -1.77 1.23 -2.61
CA GLY A 36 -0.86 0.62 -3.58
C GLY A 36 0.03 -0.47 -2.96
N ALA A 37 0.55 -0.24 -1.76
CA ALA A 37 1.32 -1.25 -1.02
C ALA A 37 0.45 -2.47 -0.67
N SER A 38 -0.78 -2.24 -0.21
CA SER A 38 -1.73 -3.28 0.15
C SER A 38 -2.12 -4.13 -1.06
N VAL A 39 -2.48 -3.49 -2.19
CA VAL A 39 -2.85 -4.18 -3.42
C VAL A 39 -1.69 -5.02 -3.94
N ARG A 40 -0.46 -4.47 -3.99
CA ARG A 40 0.73 -5.25 -4.38
C ARG A 40 0.92 -6.46 -3.48
N TYR A 41 0.84 -6.28 -2.17
CA TYR A 41 1.02 -7.37 -1.22
C TYR A 41 -0.03 -8.47 -1.46
N LEU A 42 -1.32 -8.11 -1.47
CA LEU A 42 -2.39 -9.08 -1.60
C LEU A 42 -2.40 -9.81 -2.95
N THR A 43 -2.01 -9.15 -4.04
CA THR A 43 -2.04 -9.76 -5.38
C THR A 43 -0.79 -10.59 -5.70
N SER A 44 0.37 -10.18 -5.18
CA SER A 44 1.65 -10.81 -5.54
C SER A 44 2.19 -11.75 -4.47
N CYS A 45 1.71 -11.68 -3.23
CA CYS A 45 2.20 -12.54 -2.14
C CYS A 45 1.79 -14.00 -2.39
N PRO A 46 2.74 -14.94 -2.38
CA PRO A 46 2.45 -16.37 -2.59
C PRO A 46 1.54 -16.93 -1.48
N HIS A 47 1.59 -16.36 -0.28
CA HIS A 47 0.76 -16.79 0.85
C HIS A 47 -0.68 -16.27 0.84
N VAL A 48 -1.06 -15.45 -0.15
CA VAL A 48 -2.43 -14.94 -0.26
C VAL A 48 -3.21 -15.79 -1.27
N HIS A 49 -4.31 -16.39 -0.79
CA HIS A 49 -5.13 -17.33 -1.56
C HIS A 49 -6.45 -16.68 -1.98
N TRP A 50 -6.54 -16.29 -3.26
CA TRP A 50 -7.77 -15.73 -3.84
C TRP A 50 -8.79 -16.81 -4.25
N SER A 51 -8.33 -17.93 -4.84
CA SER A 51 -9.21 -19.09 -5.10
C SER A 51 -9.55 -19.81 -3.80
N LYS A 52 -10.83 -20.20 -3.68
CA LYS A 52 -11.34 -20.97 -2.54
C LYS A 52 -10.70 -22.36 -2.46
N GLU A 53 -10.44 -23.00 -3.60
CA GLU A 53 -9.86 -24.35 -3.67
C GLU A 53 -8.46 -24.39 -3.03
N ASN A 54 -7.70 -23.30 -3.19
CA ASN A 54 -6.33 -23.22 -2.71
C ASN A 54 -6.22 -22.83 -1.23
N ARG A 55 -7.31 -22.53 -0.51
CA ARG A 55 -7.25 -22.11 0.91
C ARG A 55 -6.97 -23.26 1.87
N GLY A 56 -7.14 -24.51 1.43
CA GLY A 56 -6.90 -25.70 2.24
C GLY A 56 -5.43 -26.11 2.34
N SER A 57 -4.58 -25.61 1.43
CA SER A 57 -3.14 -25.84 1.46
C SER A 57 -2.42 -24.56 1.90
N PRO A 58 -1.63 -24.59 2.99
CA PRO A 58 -0.82 -23.43 3.41
C PRO A 58 0.25 -23.02 2.39
N ILE A 59 0.64 -23.94 1.49
CA ILE A 59 1.69 -23.73 0.49
C ILE A 59 1.08 -23.88 -0.90
N ARG A 60 1.45 -22.98 -1.82
CA ARG A 60 1.02 -23.05 -3.23
C ARG A 60 2.14 -23.63 -4.08
N ASP A 61 1.92 -24.83 -4.59
CA ASP A 61 2.93 -25.55 -5.40
C ASP A 61 3.25 -24.87 -6.75
N ASN A 62 2.38 -23.97 -7.21
CA ASN A 62 2.48 -23.30 -8.53
C ASN A 62 2.92 -21.83 -8.44
N VAL A 63 3.65 -21.41 -7.40
CA VAL A 63 4.09 -20.02 -7.26
C VAL A 63 5.60 -19.95 -7.03
N ASN A 64 6.29 -19.15 -7.86
CA ASN A 64 7.72 -18.92 -7.68
C ASN A 64 7.96 -17.88 -6.57
N GLU A 65 8.07 -18.37 -5.34
CA GLU A 65 8.31 -17.57 -4.13
C GLU A 65 9.66 -16.84 -4.14
N SER A 66 10.65 -17.37 -4.87
CA SER A 66 12.01 -16.79 -4.92
C SER A 66 12.05 -15.37 -5.48
N SER A 67 11.06 -15.02 -6.30
CA SER A 67 10.95 -13.70 -6.93
C SER A 67 10.25 -12.66 -6.03
N TRP A 68 9.46 -13.11 -5.06
CA TRP A 68 8.64 -12.23 -4.22
C TRP A 68 9.38 -11.83 -2.94
N ASN A 69 9.25 -10.56 -2.55
CA ASN A 69 9.78 -10.03 -1.30
C ASN A 69 8.85 -8.95 -0.75
N SER A 70 8.74 -8.87 0.59
CA SER A 70 7.93 -7.86 1.29
C SER A 70 8.43 -6.44 1.04
N HIS A 71 9.75 -6.25 0.94
CA HIS A 71 10.38 -4.99 0.56
C HIS A 71 10.64 -4.93 -0.94
N ARG A 72 10.45 -3.76 -1.56
CA ARG A 72 10.75 -3.55 -2.98
C ARG A 72 12.26 -3.70 -3.21
N ASN A 73 12.67 -4.53 -4.17
CA ASN A 73 14.07 -4.73 -4.55
C ASN A 73 14.90 -3.44 -4.74
N PRO A 74 14.41 -2.38 -5.42
CA PRO A 74 15.19 -1.16 -5.58
C PRO A 74 15.37 -0.38 -4.28
N ILE A 75 14.41 -0.45 -3.34
CA ILE A 75 14.48 0.29 -2.07
C ILE A 75 15.27 -0.52 -1.03
N ARG A 76 15.11 -1.84 -1.01
CA ARG A 76 15.79 -2.69 -0.02
C ARG A 76 17.30 -2.55 -0.15
N LEU A 77 17.83 -2.44 -1.37
CA LEU A 77 19.27 -2.37 -1.66
C LEU A 77 19.84 -0.94 -1.57
N MET A 78 19.05 0.08 -1.21
CA MET A 78 19.59 1.44 -1.06
C MET A 78 20.49 1.62 0.16
N SER A 79 20.40 0.72 1.14
CA SER A 79 21.30 0.68 2.28
C SER A 79 21.66 -0.75 2.64
N ASP A 80 22.91 -0.94 3.03
CA ASP A 80 23.35 -2.23 3.55
C ASP A 80 22.61 -2.54 4.83
N ASN A 81 21.96 -3.70 4.84
CA ASN A 81 21.33 -4.25 6.02
C ASN A 81 21.62 -5.75 6.08
N ARG A 82 21.52 -6.31 7.28
CA ARG A 82 21.82 -7.72 7.52
C ARG A 82 20.99 -8.65 6.62
N ILE A 83 19.75 -8.26 6.29
CA ILE A 83 18.81 -9.06 5.48
C ILE A 83 19.25 -9.12 4.01
N ASN A 84 19.70 -7.99 3.44
CA ASN A 84 20.18 -7.90 2.07
C ASN A 84 21.44 -8.75 1.87
N THR A 85 22.38 -8.66 2.82
CA THR A 85 23.64 -9.41 2.74
C THR A 85 23.42 -10.92 2.85
N PHE A 86 22.47 -11.37 3.69
CA PHE A 86 22.07 -12.78 3.72
C PHE A 86 21.44 -13.25 2.39
N GLN A 87 20.57 -12.44 1.77
CA GLN A 87 19.91 -12.79 0.50
C GLN A 87 20.83 -12.71 -0.72
N GLU A 88 21.89 -11.90 -0.69
CA GLU A 88 22.95 -11.95 -1.70
C GLU A 88 23.78 -13.21 -1.55
N LYS A 89 24.16 -13.57 -0.32
CA LYS A 89 24.94 -14.77 -0.04
C LYS A 89 24.20 -16.06 -0.36
N SER A 90 22.86 -16.09 -0.26
CA SER A 90 22.04 -17.25 -0.64
C SER A 90 21.80 -17.39 -2.14
N ARG A 91 22.23 -16.41 -2.95
CA ARG A 91 22.10 -16.43 -4.43
C ARG A 91 23.40 -16.86 -5.13
N GLN A 92 24.51 -16.96 -4.41
CA GLN A 92 25.77 -17.55 -4.85
C GLN A 92 25.75 -19.06 -4.62
#